data_AF-A0A8T1PC01-F1
#
_entry.id   AF-A0A8T1PC01-F1
#
_cell.length_a   1.000
_cell.length_b   1.000
_cell.length_c   1.000
_cell.angle_alpha   90.00
_cell.angle_beta   90.00
_cell.angle_gamma   90.00
#
_symmetry.space_group_name_H-M   'P 1'
#
loop_
_entity.id
_entity.type
_entity.pdbx_description
1 polymer ?
#
loop_
_entity_poly.entity_id
_entity_poly.type
_entity_poly.pdbx_seq_one_letter_code
_entity_poly.pdbx_strand_id
1 'polypeptide(L)'
;MIPILRRLSKSVPAIDPLSKLMDASSSLGGSRRLAALAQQLRLYKAPPTLEDINEQCLEETAGKVVSQVGFPESATPIAQDPESFRPKRAAVLVCLFEGDAGDLRVVLTKRSARLSTHSGEIALPGGKADEGDKDDVDTATREAREEIGLDTSLVNVVTVLEPFLSKHLLRVVPVIGILNEKKAFKPAPNPSEVEVVFDAPLEMFIKVS
;
A
#
# COMPACT_ATOMS: atom_id res chain seq x y z
N MET A 1 -66.30 -29.13 -34.96
CA MET A 1 -67.27 -28.05 -34.73
C MET A 1 -66.56 -26.94 -33.95
N ILE A 2 -66.45 -25.74 -34.54
CA ILE A 2 -65.92 -24.47 -33.96
C ILE A 2 -67.19 -23.70 -33.47
N PRO A 3 -67.25 -22.84 -32.41
CA PRO A 3 -66.35 -21.75 -31.96
C PRO A 3 -66.01 -21.84 -30.43
N ILE A 4 -65.58 -20.83 -29.63
CA ILE A 4 -65.50 -19.34 -29.69
C ILE A 4 -64.17 -18.85 -29.03
N LEU A 5 -63.72 -17.64 -29.38
CA LEU A 5 -62.57 -16.95 -28.78
C LEU A 5 -62.75 -16.57 -27.29
N ARG A 6 -61.64 -16.55 -26.53
CA ARG A 6 -61.43 -15.58 -25.45
C ARG A 6 -60.04 -14.93 -25.57
N ARG A 7 -60.00 -13.63 -25.88
CA ARG A 7 -58.81 -12.80 -25.67
C ARG A 7 -58.57 -12.69 -24.16
N LEU A 8 -57.37 -13.04 -23.70
CA LEU A 8 -56.85 -12.59 -22.41
C LEU A 8 -55.60 -11.76 -22.69
N SER A 9 -55.71 -10.45 -22.45
CA SER A 9 -54.58 -9.53 -22.43
C SER A 9 -53.68 -9.90 -21.26
N LYS A 10 -52.57 -10.59 -21.51
CA LYS A 10 -51.47 -10.63 -20.54
C LYS A 10 -50.83 -9.25 -20.51
N SER A 11 -50.95 -8.57 -19.37
CA SER A 11 -50.21 -7.36 -19.09
C SER A 11 -48.72 -7.65 -19.21
N VAL A 12 -48.02 -6.86 -20.03
CA VAL A 12 -46.57 -6.76 -19.93
C VAL A 12 -46.28 -6.18 -18.54
N PRO A 13 -45.42 -6.79 -17.70
CA PRO A 13 -45.02 -6.18 -16.45
C PRO A 13 -44.32 -4.86 -16.79
N ALA A 14 -44.80 -3.76 -16.21
CA ALA A 14 -44.08 -2.50 -16.27
C ALA A 14 -42.74 -2.70 -15.56
N ILE A 15 -41.65 -2.72 -16.33
CA ILE A 15 -40.31 -2.75 -15.79
C ILE A 15 -40.08 -1.36 -15.21
N ASP A 16 -40.26 -1.23 -13.89
CA ASP A 16 -39.97 0.00 -13.18
C ASP A 16 -38.48 0.36 -13.36
N PRO A 17 -38.13 1.48 -14.02
CA PRO A 17 -36.75 1.86 -14.21
C PRO A 17 -36.03 2.13 -12.88
N LEU A 18 -36.76 2.47 -11.81
CA LEU A 18 -36.19 2.70 -10.48
C LEU A 18 -35.77 1.41 -9.78
N SER A 19 -36.55 0.33 -9.90
CA SER A 19 -36.19 -0.95 -9.26
C SER A 19 -34.88 -1.49 -9.82
N LYS A 20 -34.71 -1.37 -11.15
CA LYS A 20 -33.48 -1.78 -11.84
C LYS A 20 -32.27 -0.87 -11.51
N LEU A 21 -32.51 0.37 -11.07
CA LEU A 21 -31.47 1.30 -10.63
C LEU A 21 -30.92 0.93 -9.23
N MET A 22 -31.75 0.33 -8.37
CA MET A 22 -31.30 -0.15 -7.06
C MET A 22 -30.48 -1.44 -7.19
N ASP A 23 -30.95 -2.40 -8.00
CA ASP A 23 -30.19 -3.64 -8.26
C ASP A 23 -28.85 -3.38 -8.97
N ALA A 24 -28.78 -2.43 -9.90
CA ALA A 24 -27.54 -2.05 -10.60
C ALA A 24 -26.46 -1.46 -9.68
N SER A 25 -26.79 -1.05 -8.45
CA SER A 25 -25.83 -0.60 -7.45
C SER A 25 -25.17 -1.74 -6.65
N SER A 26 -25.63 -2.98 -6.83
CA SER A 26 -25.15 -4.17 -6.12
C SER A 26 -24.14 -5.02 -6.91
N SER A 27 -23.94 -4.75 -8.20
CA SER A 27 -23.19 -5.61 -9.12
C SER A 27 -21.80 -5.09 -9.56
N LEU A 28 -21.33 -3.98 -9.01
CA LEU A 28 -19.89 -3.69 -8.92
C LEU A 28 -19.48 -3.93 -7.47
N GLY A 29 -19.10 -5.18 -7.17
CA GLY A 29 -18.92 -5.73 -5.82
C GLY A 29 -17.70 -5.22 -5.03
N GLY A 30 -17.41 -3.93 -5.09
CA GLY A 30 -16.38 -3.27 -4.28
C GLY A 30 -16.96 -2.74 -2.97
N SER A 31 -16.23 -2.96 -1.88
CA SER A 31 -16.58 -2.40 -0.57
C SER A 31 -16.58 -0.87 -0.58
N ARG A 32 -17.70 -0.25 -0.19
CA ARG A 32 -17.79 1.22 -0.04
C ARG A 32 -16.80 1.75 1.01
N ARG A 33 -16.55 0.98 2.08
CA ARG A 33 -15.62 1.34 3.16
C ARG A 33 -14.18 1.34 2.66
N LEU A 34 -13.78 0.27 1.95
CA LEU A 34 -12.45 0.13 1.37
C LEU A 34 -12.19 1.18 0.28
N ALA A 35 -13.20 1.48 -0.55
CA ALA A 35 -13.11 2.53 -1.57
C ALA A 35 -12.99 3.95 -0.97
N ALA A 36 -13.74 4.25 0.10
CA ALA A 36 -13.61 5.52 0.82
C ALA A 36 -12.22 5.66 1.46
N LEU A 37 -11.70 4.61 2.11
CA LEU A 37 -10.34 4.61 2.65
C LEU A 37 -9.29 4.81 1.54
N ALA A 38 -9.45 4.16 0.38
CA ALA A 38 -8.59 4.35 -0.78
C ALA A 38 -8.52 5.81 -1.23
N GLN A 39 -9.67 6.50 -1.23
CA GLN A 39 -9.75 7.91 -1.58
C GLN A 39 -9.08 8.79 -0.52
N GLN A 40 -9.31 8.52 0.77
CA GLN A 40 -8.68 9.26 1.87
C GLN A 40 -7.15 9.13 1.83
N LEU A 41 -6.63 7.92 1.61
CA LEU A 41 -5.19 7.66 1.53
C LEU A 41 -4.52 8.32 0.31
N ARG A 42 -5.21 8.45 -0.83
CA ARG A 42 -4.72 9.19 -2.00
C ARG A 42 -4.67 10.71 -1.79
N LEU A 43 -5.51 11.23 -0.89
CA LEU A 43 -5.59 12.65 -0.56
C LEU A 43 -4.75 13.00 0.68
N TYR A 44 -4.26 12.00 1.41
CA TYR A 44 -3.42 12.20 2.58
C TYR A 44 -2.09 12.84 2.17
N LYS A 45 -1.74 13.91 2.87
CA LYS A 45 -0.40 14.47 2.90
C LYS A 45 0.11 14.30 4.33
N ALA A 46 1.33 13.82 4.48
CA ALA A 46 1.98 13.80 5.78
C ALA A 46 2.08 15.25 6.33
N PRO A 47 1.99 15.44 7.66
CA PRO A 47 2.38 16.70 8.26
C PRO A 47 3.84 17.00 7.94
N PRO A 48 4.21 18.25 7.62
CA PRO A 48 5.62 18.59 7.38
C PRO A 48 6.44 18.26 8.63
N THR A 49 7.60 17.64 8.42
CA THR A 49 8.57 17.37 9.46
C THR A 49 9.25 18.67 9.91
N LEU A 50 10.02 18.62 11.00
CA LEU A 50 10.83 19.75 11.44
C LEU A 50 11.92 20.13 10.41
N GLU A 51 12.32 19.19 9.55
CA GLU A 51 13.29 19.41 8.47
C GLU A 51 12.61 20.19 7.33
N ASP A 52 11.40 19.79 6.91
CA ASP A 52 10.60 20.49 5.89
C ASP A 52 10.28 21.95 6.30
N ILE A 53 9.95 22.17 7.58
CA ILE A 53 9.69 23.51 8.13
C ILE A 53 10.95 24.39 8.06
N ASN A 54 12.13 23.80 8.32
CA ASN A 54 13.39 24.54 8.31
C ASN A 54 13.82 24.90 6.89
N GLU A 55 13.60 24.04 5.89
CA GLU A 55 13.82 24.38 4.48
C GLU A 55 12.86 25.49 4.00
N GLN A 56 11.57 25.42 4.37
CA GLN A 56 10.59 26.47 4.05
C GLN A 56 10.96 27.84 4.65
N CYS A 57 11.47 27.90 5.87
CA CYS A 57 11.98 29.14 6.46
C CYS A 57 13.24 29.69 5.78
N LEU A 58 14.09 28.83 5.20
CA LEU A 58 15.27 29.24 4.45
C LEU A 58 14.90 29.82 3.07
N GLU A 59 13.89 29.26 2.40
CA GLU A 59 13.38 29.82 1.14
C GLU A 59 12.69 31.17 1.33
N GLU A 60 11.92 31.37 2.41
CA GLU A 60 11.30 32.68 2.72
C GLU A 60 12.33 33.78 3.05
N THR A 61 13.49 33.42 3.61
CA THR A 61 14.54 34.40 3.99
C THR A 61 15.54 34.70 2.87
N ALA A 62 15.67 33.85 1.85
CA ALA A 62 16.54 34.07 0.69
C ALA A 62 16.19 35.31 -0.17
N GLY A 63 15.02 35.92 0.03
CA GLY A 63 14.54 37.04 -0.77
C GLY A 63 15.23 38.40 -0.56
N LYS A 64 16.09 38.59 0.45
CA LYS A 64 16.71 39.91 0.73
C LYS A 64 18.13 39.88 1.32
N VAL A 65 18.95 40.78 0.74
CA VAL A 65 20.27 41.32 1.17
C VAL A 65 21.50 40.70 0.48
N VAL A 66 22.31 41.60 -0.08
CA VAL A 66 23.52 41.39 -0.88
C VAL A 66 24.75 41.82 -0.06
N SER A 67 25.94 41.40 -0.52
CA SER A 67 27.30 41.82 -0.13
C SER A 67 27.92 41.10 1.07
N GLN A 68 29.23 40.82 1.17
CA GLN A 68 30.40 40.69 0.27
C GLN A 68 31.61 40.91 1.19
N VAL A 69 32.38 39.87 1.49
CA VAL A 69 33.83 39.93 1.74
C VAL A 69 34.37 38.50 1.65
N GLY A 70 35.59 38.36 1.11
CA GLY A 70 36.23 37.05 0.92
C GLY A 70 37.56 36.94 1.65
N PHE A 71 38.00 35.71 1.88
CA PHE A 71 39.36 35.34 2.21
C PHE A 71 39.74 34.09 1.41
N PRO A 72 40.89 34.06 0.73
CA PRO A 72 41.47 32.81 0.23
C PRO A 72 42.30 32.16 1.35
N GLU A 73 42.38 30.83 1.39
CA GLU A 73 43.65 30.09 1.32
C GLU A 73 43.41 28.57 1.23
N SER A 74 44.32 27.92 0.49
CA SER A 74 44.44 26.50 0.22
C SER A 74 44.02 25.51 1.31
N ALA A 75 43.07 24.64 0.97
CA ALA A 75 43.05 23.27 1.47
C ALA A 75 43.18 22.33 0.26
N THR A 76 44.15 21.42 0.30
CA THR A 76 44.28 20.32 -0.67
C THR A 76 42.97 19.54 -0.78
N PRO A 77 42.52 19.17 -2.00
CA PRO A 77 41.37 18.30 -2.14
C PRO A 77 41.74 16.92 -1.61
N ILE A 78 41.38 16.65 -0.36
CA ILE A 78 41.22 15.29 0.13
C ILE A 78 40.18 14.67 -0.79
N ALA A 79 40.59 13.67 -1.57
CA ALA A 79 39.67 12.85 -2.33
C ALA A 79 38.78 12.10 -1.34
N GLN A 80 37.68 12.73 -0.94
CA GLN A 80 36.55 12.04 -0.34
C GLN A 80 36.00 11.15 -1.43
N ASP A 81 36.41 9.88 -1.41
CA ASP A 81 35.70 8.82 -2.10
C ASP A 81 34.29 8.78 -1.49
N PRO A 82 33.26 9.27 -2.19
CA PRO A 82 31.92 9.31 -1.67
C PRO A 82 31.27 7.97 -2.02
N GLU A 83 31.81 6.90 -1.46
CA GLU A 83 31.05 5.68 -1.14
C GLU A 83 30.02 6.07 -0.09
N SER A 84 29.05 6.85 -0.57
CA SER A 84 27.93 7.40 0.17
C SER A 84 27.28 6.23 0.87
N PHE A 85 27.14 6.30 2.19
CA PHE A 85 26.37 5.32 2.94
C PHE A 85 24.92 5.42 2.47
N ARG A 86 24.58 4.70 1.41
CA ARG A 86 23.22 4.52 0.92
C ARG A 86 22.64 3.41 1.79
N PRO A 87 21.81 3.74 2.79
CA PRO A 87 21.17 2.70 3.60
C PRO A 87 20.43 1.76 2.65
N LYS A 88 20.65 0.46 2.81
CA LYS A 88 20.00 -0.55 1.97
C LYS A 88 18.49 -0.31 2.00
N ARG A 89 17.89 -0.24 0.81
CA ARG A 89 16.47 0.09 0.61
C ARG A 89 15.64 -1.17 0.64
N ALA A 90 14.46 -1.06 1.23
CA ALA A 90 13.47 -2.11 1.31
C ALA A 90 12.08 -1.50 1.18
N ALA A 91 11.11 -2.29 0.74
CA ALA A 91 9.71 -1.88 0.67
C ALA A 91 8.81 -2.99 1.23
N VAL A 92 7.72 -2.58 1.88
CA VAL A 92 6.75 -3.49 2.49
C VAL A 92 5.34 -3.17 2.02
N LEU A 93 4.55 -4.21 1.73
CA LEU A 93 3.18 -4.07 1.26
C LEU A 93 2.21 -4.10 2.46
N VAL A 94 1.61 -2.96 2.77
CA VAL A 94 0.42 -2.90 3.63
C VAL A 94 -0.78 -3.27 2.78
N CYS A 95 -1.03 -4.58 2.65
CA CYS A 95 -2.13 -5.12 1.86
C CYS A 95 -3.43 -5.08 2.69
N LEU A 96 -4.29 -4.11 2.39
CA LEU A 96 -5.57 -3.88 3.03
C LEU A 96 -6.72 -4.58 2.30
N PHE A 97 -7.65 -5.16 3.05
CA PHE A 97 -8.89 -5.73 2.52
C PHE A 97 -10.04 -5.62 3.52
N GLU A 98 -11.27 -5.90 3.08
CA GLU A 98 -12.41 -6.08 3.97
C GLU A 98 -12.60 -7.57 4.30
N GLY A 99 -12.61 -7.90 5.59
CA GLY A 99 -12.84 -9.25 6.10
C GLY A 99 -14.32 -9.65 6.01
N ASP A 100 -14.60 -10.93 6.25
CA ASP A 100 -15.97 -11.48 6.17
C ASP A 100 -16.97 -10.83 7.16
N ALA A 101 -16.48 -10.13 8.19
CA ALA A 101 -17.27 -9.37 9.15
C ALA A 101 -17.44 -7.87 8.79
N GLY A 102 -16.92 -7.40 7.65
CA GLY A 102 -16.93 -5.99 7.27
C GLY A 102 -15.86 -5.13 7.95
N ASP A 103 -14.93 -5.76 8.68
CA ASP A 103 -13.78 -5.11 9.28
C ASP A 103 -12.63 -4.91 8.27
N LEU A 104 -11.87 -3.82 8.42
CA LEU A 104 -10.67 -3.60 7.61
C LEU A 104 -9.52 -4.40 8.20
N ARG A 105 -8.82 -5.17 7.37
CA ARG A 105 -7.79 -6.12 7.78
C ARG A 105 -6.51 -5.94 6.97
N VAL A 106 -5.38 -6.29 7.57
CA VAL A 106 -4.04 -6.20 7.00
C VAL A 106 -3.46 -7.60 6.87
N VAL A 107 -2.94 -7.96 5.69
CA VAL A 107 -2.21 -9.23 5.50
C VAL A 107 -0.85 -9.17 6.21
N LEU A 108 -0.49 -10.25 6.90
CA LEU A 108 0.75 -10.41 7.66
C LEU A 108 1.40 -11.76 7.34
N THR A 109 2.72 -11.82 7.50
CA THR A 109 3.52 -13.04 7.47
C THR A 109 4.07 -13.32 8.86
N LYS A 110 4.29 -14.60 9.17
CA LYS A 110 5.23 -15.02 10.22
C LYS A 110 6.44 -15.66 9.54
N ARG A 111 7.64 -15.16 9.82
CA ARG A 111 8.87 -15.66 9.21
C ARG A 111 9.21 -17.08 9.69
N SER A 112 9.72 -17.90 8.77
CA SER A 112 10.11 -19.28 9.02
C SER A 112 11.13 -19.39 10.15
N ALA A 113 10.86 -20.25 11.13
CA ALA A 113 11.76 -20.52 12.27
C ALA A 113 13.12 -21.15 11.88
N ARG A 114 13.33 -21.45 10.59
CA ARG A 114 14.58 -22.00 10.04
C ARG A 114 15.57 -20.94 9.57
N LEU A 115 15.17 -19.67 9.56
CA LEU A 115 16.02 -18.55 9.14
C LEU A 115 16.99 -18.12 10.24
N SER A 116 18.22 -17.81 9.85
CA SER A 116 19.30 -17.37 10.77
C SER A 116 19.09 -15.99 11.40
N THR A 117 18.06 -15.25 10.98
CA THR A 117 17.75 -13.89 11.43
C THR A 117 16.24 -13.65 11.31
N HIS A 118 15.64 -12.97 12.28
CA HIS A 118 14.20 -12.67 12.34
C HIS A 118 13.28 -13.90 12.35
N SER A 119 13.77 -15.05 12.85
CA SER A 119 12.99 -16.29 12.99
C SER A 119 11.74 -16.08 13.84
N GLY A 120 10.56 -16.39 13.30
CA GLY A 120 9.29 -16.31 14.00
C GLY A 120 8.72 -14.90 14.19
N GLU A 121 9.39 -13.86 13.68
CA GLU A 121 8.87 -12.49 13.71
C GLU A 121 7.62 -12.36 12.82
N ILE A 122 6.68 -11.53 13.28
CA ILE A 122 5.49 -11.13 12.52
C ILE A 122 5.83 -9.86 11.74
N ALA A 123 5.57 -9.87 10.44
CA ALA A 123 5.90 -8.78 9.53
C ALA A 123 4.76 -8.52 8.53
N LEU A 124 4.87 -7.39 7.83
CA LEU A 124 4.20 -7.17 6.56
C LEU A 124 4.97 -7.93 5.47
N PRO A 125 4.31 -8.41 4.40
CA PRO A 125 5.01 -8.93 3.22
C PRO A 125 5.97 -7.88 2.64
N GLY A 126 7.19 -8.27 2.32
CA GLY A 126 8.18 -7.32 1.78
C GLY A 126 9.63 -7.64 2.12
N GLY A 127 10.53 -7.00 1.38
CA GLY A 127 11.96 -7.29 1.42
C GLY A 127 12.80 -6.16 0.84
N LYS A 128 14.01 -6.49 0.41
CA LYS A 128 14.99 -5.52 -0.09
C LYS A 128 14.70 -5.21 -1.55
N ALA A 129 15.06 -4.00 -1.99
CA ALA A 129 15.05 -3.68 -3.41
C ALA A 129 16.19 -4.43 -4.11
N ASP A 130 15.85 -5.13 -5.19
CA ASP A 130 16.78 -5.78 -6.11
C ASP A 130 17.12 -4.85 -7.28
N GLU A 131 18.22 -5.15 -8.00
CA GLU A 131 18.67 -4.32 -9.14
C GLU A 131 17.66 -4.24 -10.29
N GLY A 132 16.71 -5.16 -10.37
CA GLY A 132 15.63 -5.18 -11.37
C GLY A 132 14.37 -4.40 -10.99
N ASP A 133 14.22 -3.98 -9.72
CA ASP A 133 13.02 -3.32 -9.23
C ASP A 133 12.96 -1.85 -9.69
N LYS A 134 11.91 -1.47 -10.41
CA LYS A 134 11.78 -0.10 -10.97
C LYS A 134 11.59 0.96 -9.89
N ASP A 135 10.86 0.64 -8.84
CA ASP A 135 10.52 1.52 -7.72
C ASP A 135 10.17 0.72 -6.45
N ASP A 136 9.74 1.42 -5.38
CA ASP A 136 9.32 0.77 -4.12
C ASP A 136 8.06 -0.09 -4.28
N VAL A 137 7.22 0.20 -5.28
CA VAL A 137 5.98 -0.54 -5.55
C VAL A 137 6.29 -1.87 -6.24
N ASP A 138 7.17 -1.85 -7.25
CA ASP A 138 7.71 -3.05 -7.91
C ASP A 138 8.37 -3.95 -6.86
N THR A 139 9.22 -3.37 -5.99
CA THR A 139 9.86 -4.07 -4.86
C THR A 139 8.81 -4.75 -3.95
N ALA A 140 7.89 -3.98 -3.38
CA ALA A 140 6.92 -4.50 -2.40
C ALA A 140 5.96 -5.55 -3.01
N THR A 141 5.61 -5.41 -4.29
CA THR A 141 4.69 -6.32 -4.98
C THR A 141 5.38 -7.57 -5.52
N ARG A 142 6.65 -7.50 -5.94
CA ARG A 142 7.51 -8.67 -6.21
C ARG A 142 7.65 -9.52 -4.96
N GLU A 143 8.10 -8.92 -3.85
CA GLU A 143 8.30 -9.60 -2.57
C GLU A 143 7.00 -10.25 -2.07
N ALA A 144 5.86 -9.56 -2.13
CA ALA A 144 4.58 -10.16 -1.77
C ALA A 144 4.16 -11.32 -2.71
N ARG A 145 4.57 -11.30 -3.99
CA ARG A 145 4.35 -12.44 -4.90
C ARG A 145 5.23 -13.63 -4.52
N GLU A 146 6.48 -13.38 -4.12
CA GLU A 146 7.48 -14.40 -3.79
C GLU A 146 7.27 -15.01 -2.40
N GLU A 147 6.95 -14.20 -1.39
CA GLU A 147 6.71 -14.65 -0.02
C GLU A 147 5.36 -15.36 0.17
N ILE A 148 4.28 -14.84 -0.43
CA ILE A 148 2.89 -15.28 -0.13
C ILE A 148 2.03 -15.63 -1.36
N GLY A 149 2.60 -15.61 -2.57
CA GLY A 149 1.88 -15.95 -3.80
C GLY A 149 0.83 -14.91 -4.23
N LEU A 150 0.96 -13.65 -3.79
CA LEU A 150 0.01 -12.59 -4.12
C LEU A 150 0.15 -12.15 -5.58
N ASP A 151 -0.85 -12.48 -6.41
CA ASP A 151 -0.96 -11.94 -7.77
C ASP A 151 -1.13 -10.42 -7.72
N THR A 152 -0.23 -9.69 -8.37
CA THR A 152 -0.18 -8.23 -8.34
C THR A 152 -1.40 -7.59 -9.01
N SER A 153 -2.09 -8.31 -9.90
CA SER A 153 -3.34 -7.84 -10.52
C SER A 153 -4.52 -7.76 -9.54
N LEU A 154 -4.46 -8.48 -8.40
CA LEU A 154 -5.47 -8.41 -7.35
C LEU A 154 -5.32 -7.17 -6.45
N VAL A 155 -4.18 -6.48 -6.52
CA VAL A 155 -3.79 -5.38 -5.63
C VAL A 155 -3.84 -4.04 -6.36
N ASN A 156 -4.78 -3.18 -5.97
CA ASN A 156 -4.80 -1.78 -6.39
C ASN A 156 -3.90 -0.94 -5.46
N VAL A 157 -2.73 -0.54 -5.94
CA VAL A 157 -1.81 0.32 -5.17
C VAL A 157 -2.43 1.72 -5.03
N VAL A 158 -2.49 2.20 -3.79
CA VAL A 158 -3.24 3.41 -3.41
C VAL A 158 -2.31 4.60 -3.23
N THR A 159 -1.24 4.42 -2.48
CA THR A 159 -0.25 5.45 -2.15
C THR A 159 1.03 4.79 -1.63
N VAL A 160 2.12 5.55 -1.63
CA VAL A 160 3.41 5.19 -1.01
C VAL A 160 3.61 6.17 0.15
N LEU A 161 3.85 5.65 1.35
CA LEU A 161 4.06 6.47 2.54
C LEU A 161 5.53 6.86 2.71
N GLU A 162 5.77 7.77 3.65
CA GLU A 162 7.10 8.21 4.00
C GLU A 162 8.00 7.04 4.46
N PRO A 163 9.27 7.00 4.02
CA PRO A 163 10.23 6.02 4.48
C PRO A 163 10.55 6.19 5.96
N PHE A 164 10.84 5.08 6.63
CA PHE A 164 11.41 5.10 7.99
C PHE A 164 12.66 4.24 8.07
N LEU A 165 13.51 4.49 9.07
CA LEU A 165 14.63 3.62 9.41
C LEU A 165 14.15 2.52 10.37
N SER A 166 14.33 1.27 9.96
CA SER A 166 14.14 0.11 10.85
C SER A 166 15.19 0.07 11.95
N LYS A 167 14.99 -0.81 12.95
CA LYS A 167 15.95 -1.12 14.02
C LYS A 167 17.34 -1.54 13.52
N HIS A 168 17.47 -1.95 12.26
CA HIS A 168 18.72 -2.39 11.63
C HIS A 168 19.26 -1.38 10.60
N LEU A 169 18.81 -0.11 10.67
CA LEU A 169 19.20 0.99 9.78
C LEU A 169 18.90 0.74 8.28
N LEU A 170 18.02 -0.22 7.99
CA LEU A 170 17.41 -0.41 6.67
C LEU A 170 16.37 0.67 6.44
N ARG A 171 16.40 1.37 5.29
CA ARG A 171 15.38 2.35 4.89
C ARG A 171 14.20 1.59 4.30
N VAL A 172 13.10 1.53 5.04
CA VAL A 172 11.87 0.80 4.67
C VAL A 172 10.82 1.77 4.17
N VAL A 173 10.24 1.49 3.00
CA VAL A 173 9.15 2.27 2.39
C VAL A 173 7.83 1.50 2.49
N PRO A 174 6.79 2.03 3.16
CA PRO A 174 5.48 1.39 3.19
C PRO A 174 4.69 1.71 1.91
N VAL A 175 4.28 0.67 1.18
CA VAL A 175 3.40 0.76 0.02
C VAL A 175 2.00 0.30 0.44
N ILE A 176 0.98 1.13 0.26
CA ILE A 176 -0.40 0.76 0.62
C ILE A 176 -1.12 0.18 -0.59
N GLY A 177 -1.50 -1.09 -0.51
CA GLY A 177 -2.26 -1.79 -1.55
C GLY A 177 -3.64 -2.20 -1.05
N ILE A 178 -4.63 -2.16 -1.92
CA ILE A 178 -5.98 -2.67 -1.66
C ILE A 178 -6.23 -3.94 -2.46
N LEU A 179 -6.45 -5.03 -1.74
CA LEU A 179 -6.90 -6.30 -2.29
C LEU A 179 -8.43 -6.27 -2.45
N ASN A 180 -8.90 -6.00 -3.66
CA ASN A 180 -10.33 -5.84 -3.95
C ASN A 180 -11.11 -7.17 -3.81
N GLU A 181 -10.48 -8.28 -4.23
CA GLU A 181 -11.13 -9.60 -4.30
C GLU A 181 -10.45 -10.59 -3.34
N LYS A 182 -10.70 -10.43 -2.03
CA LYS A 182 -10.11 -11.31 -0.99
C LYS A 182 -10.39 -12.81 -1.21
N LYS A 183 -11.48 -13.16 -1.91
CA LYS A 183 -11.85 -14.55 -2.27
C LYS A 183 -11.04 -15.11 -3.45
N ALA A 184 -10.48 -14.25 -4.31
CA ALA A 184 -9.57 -14.65 -5.38
C ALA A 184 -8.16 -14.93 -4.84
N PHE A 185 -7.72 -14.17 -3.83
CA PHE A 185 -6.42 -14.40 -3.19
C PHE A 185 -6.40 -15.70 -2.36
N LYS A 186 -5.59 -16.65 -2.83
CA LYS A 186 -5.27 -17.91 -2.16
C LYS A 186 -3.80 -17.86 -1.72
N PRO A 187 -3.50 -17.66 -0.43
CA PRO A 187 -2.12 -17.57 0.05
C PRO A 187 -1.32 -18.83 -0.27
N ALA A 188 -0.13 -18.66 -0.82
CA ALA A 188 0.84 -19.71 -1.09
C ALA A 188 2.19 -19.33 -0.46
N PRO A 189 2.38 -19.55 0.86
CA PRO A 189 3.63 -19.18 1.53
C PRO A 189 4.82 -19.95 0.97
N ASN A 190 5.92 -19.23 0.68
CA ASN A 190 7.21 -19.83 0.38
C ASN A 190 7.82 -20.38 1.69
N PRO A 191 7.95 -21.71 1.88
CA PRO A 191 8.34 -22.32 3.15
C PRO A 191 9.79 -22.06 3.55
N SER A 192 10.62 -21.56 2.62
CA SER A 192 11.98 -21.10 2.91
C SER A 192 11.97 -19.84 3.79
N GLU A 193 10.91 -19.04 3.71
CA GLU A 193 10.88 -17.66 4.23
C GLU A 193 9.68 -17.39 5.14
N VAL A 194 8.50 -17.91 4.80
CA VAL A 194 7.24 -17.71 5.51
C VAL A 194 6.74 -19.04 6.09
N GLU A 195 6.45 -19.05 7.39
CA GLU A 195 5.81 -20.18 8.09
C GLU A 195 4.30 -20.19 7.88
N VAL A 196 3.68 -19.01 7.98
CA VAL A 196 2.22 -18.83 7.85
C VAL A 196 1.89 -17.43 7.35
N VAL A 197 0.87 -17.34 6.50
CA VAL A 197 0.20 -16.09 6.12
C VAL A 197 -1.09 -15.99 6.92
N PHE A 198 -1.32 -14.84 7.55
CA PHE A 198 -2.53 -14.56 8.30
C PHE A 198 -2.88 -13.08 8.17
N ASP A 199 -3.84 -12.61 8.94
CA ASP A 199 -4.27 -11.21 8.91
C ASP A 199 -4.75 -10.71 10.27
N ALA A 200 -4.69 -9.40 10.46
CA ALA A 200 -5.11 -8.73 11.69
C ALA A 200 -6.01 -7.51 11.38
N PRO A 201 -6.96 -7.15 12.26
CA PRO A 201 -7.72 -5.91 12.13
C PRO A 201 -6.80 -4.69 12.04
N LEU A 202 -7.04 -3.81 11.06
CA LEU A 202 -6.32 -2.54 10.90
C LEU A 202 -6.36 -1.67 12.16
N GLU A 203 -7.46 -1.79 12.93
CA GLU A 203 -7.64 -1.11 14.21
C GLU A 203 -6.54 -1.41 15.25
N MET A 204 -5.84 -2.54 15.16
CA MET A 204 -4.72 -2.87 16.05
C MET A 204 -3.48 -1.98 15.83
N PHE A 205 -3.36 -1.34 14.67
CA PHE A 205 -2.19 -0.54 14.30
C PHE A 205 -2.40 0.98 14.48
N ILE A 206 -3.66 1.42 14.60
CA ILE A 206 -4.03 2.85 14.68
C ILE A 206 -4.55 3.26 16.06
N LYS A 207 -4.82 2.31 16.96
CA LYS A 207 -5.19 2.59 18.35
C LYS A 207 -3.93 2.89 19.16
N VAL A 208 -3.66 4.18 19.35
CA VAL A 208 -2.73 4.64 20.40
C VAL A 208 -3.39 4.40 21.75
N SER A 209 -2.77 3.53 22.55
CA SER A 209 -3.13 3.23 23.95
C SER A 209 -2.45 4.17 24.92
#